data_AF-A0A3B3B4W1-F1
#
_entry.id   AF-A0A3B3B4W1-F1
#
_cell.length_a   1.000
_cell.length_b   1.000
_cell.length_c   1.000
_cell.angle_alpha   90.00
_cell.angle_beta   90.00
_cell.angle_gamma   90.00
#
_symmetry.space_group_name_H-M   'P 1'
#
loop_
_entity.id
_entity.type
_entity.pdbx_description
1 polymer ?
#
loop_
_entity_poly.entity_id
_entity_poly.type
_entity_poly.pdbx_seq_one_letter_code
_entity_poly.pdbx_strand_id
1 'polypeptide(L)'
;MAFSYDPPLNMPRQFPKVSLSEVEEKTQLLAEKVYASALKEEDHRDALSMFTVHEDCPIGLLQAKDHELQKGLAEQQSEESAKRRKSFKIIRSLSGSLQIPGSTDCSGVDGLLPLISPIYTSSSGIEPPPDYQRVTISGDYCAGITLEDYEQAAESLFKALLLREKYSKLAYHRFCRTTSQFLRSAENSMWTEEDEVLPGMKHVCHLIEHVWY
;
A
#
# COMPACT_ATOMS: atom_id res chain seq x y z
N MET A 1 39.62 -39.82 11.22
CA MET A 1 39.13 -38.52 11.73
C MET A 1 37.62 -38.51 11.63
N ALA A 2 36.93 -38.73 12.74
CA ALA A 2 35.47 -38.57 12.82
C ALA A 2 35.20 -37.17 13.39
N PHE A 3 34.44 -36.36 12.66
CA PHE A 3 34.01 -35.06 13.15
C PHE A 3 32.90 -35.28 14.20
N SER A 4 33.18 -34.87 15.44
CA SER A 4 32.21 -34.84 16.52
C SER A 4 31.21 -33.72 16.23
N TYR A 5 29.94 -34.05 16.06
CA TYR A 5 28.85 -33.08 15.98
C TYR A 5 28.39 -32.79 17.41
N ASP A 6 28.73 -31.61 17.94
CA ASP A 6 28.13 -31.12 19.17
C ASP A 6 26.69 -30.66 18.87
N PRO A 7 25.66 -31.21 19.54
CA PRO A 7 24.29 -30.76 19.35
C PRO A 7 24.12 -29.34 19.91
N PRO A 8 23.30 -28.49 19.27
CA PRO A 8 23.09 -27.12 19.74
C PRO A 8 22.52 -27.14 21.17
N LEU A 9 23.14 -26.34 22.02
CA LEU A 9 22.78 -26.14 23.42
C LEU A 9 21.27 -25.88 23.57
N ASN A 10 20.68 -26.65 24.47
CA ASN A 10 19.29 -26.59 24.93
C ASN A 10 18.91 -25.15 25.32
N MET A 11 18.05 -24.49 24.52
CA MET A 11 17.43 -23.23 24.93
C MET A 11 16.33 -23.54 25.97
N PRO A 12 16.46 -23.09 27.23
CA PRO A 12 15.47 -23.40 28.25
C PRO A 12 14.15 -22.73 27.88
N ARG A 13 13.12 -23.55 27.61
CA ARG A 13 11.76 -23.07 27.39
C ARG A 13 11.28 -22.33 28.65
N GLN A 14 11.01 -21.04 28.53
CA GLN A 14 10.55 -20.16 29.63
C GLN A 14 9.14 -20.45 30.13
N PHE A 15 8.39 -21.32 29.45
CA PHE A 15 7.02 -21.66 29.82
C PHE A 15 6.93 -23.10 30.33
N PRO A 16 6.32 -23.32 31.51
CA PRO A 16 6.05 -24.65 32.03
C PRO A 16 5.33 -25.52 30.99
N LYS A 17 5.81 -26.75 30.77
CA LYS A 17 5.07 -27.76 30.01
C LYS A 17 3.83 -28.12 30.84
N VAL A 18 2.68 -27.59 30.44
CA VAL A 18 1.38 -28.02 30.96
C VAL A 18 1.10 -29.43 30.45
N SER A 19 0.90 -30.38 31.36
CA SER A 19 0.37 -31.70 31.04
C SER A 19 -1.13 -31.55 30.80
N LEU A 20 -1.55 -31.66 29.53
CA LEU A 20 -2.93 -31.50 29.10
C LEU A 20 -3.81 -32.51 29.86
N SER A 21 -4.81 -32.00 30.60
CA SER A 21 -5.81 -32.85 31.26
C SER A 21 -6.88 -33.27 30.24
N GLU A 22 -7.63 -34.32 30.53
CA GLU A 22 -8.75 -34.85 29.72
C GLU A 22 -9.75 -33.77 29.22
N VAL A 23 -9.81 -32.62 29.90
CA VAL A 23 -10.63 -31.46 29.49
C VAL A 23 -10.16 -30.87 28.16
N GLU A 24 -8.86 -30.84 27.90
CA GLU A 24 -8.29 -30.26 26.68
C GLU A 24 -8.50 -31.16 25.46
N GLU A 25 -8.49 -32.48 25.65
CA GLU A 25 -8.84 -33.43 24.59
C GLU A 25 -10.30 -33.24 24.14
N LYS A 26 -11.22 -32.99 25.08
CA LYS A 26 -12.62 -32.65 24.75
C LYS A 26 -12.72 -31.33 24.00
N THR A 27 -11.92 -30.33 24.37
CA THR A 27 -11.85 -29.04 23.65
C THR A 27 -11.29 -29.22 22.24
N GLN A 28 -10.25 -30.05 22.08
CA GLN A 28 -9.65 -30.37 20.79
C GLN A 28 -10.64 -31.10 19.87
N LEU A 29 -11.35 -32.11 20.37
CA LEU A 29 -12.37 -32.84 19.62
C LEU A 29 -13.54 -31.94 19.21
N LEU A 30 -13.93 -31.00 20.06
CA LEU A 30 -14.97 -30.02 19.72
C LEU A 30 -14.49 -29.08 18.61
N ALA A 31 -13.27 -28.57 18.70
CA ALA A 31 -12.68 -27.70 17.67
C ALA A 31 -12.55 -28.43 16.32
N GLU A 32 -12.06 -29.67 16.33
CA GLU A 32 -11.92 -30.49 15.12
C GLU A 32 -13.28 -30.77 14.47
N LYS A 33 -14.31 -31.08 15.28
CA LYS A 33 -15.67 -31.31 14.79
C LYS A 33 -16.27 -30.05 14.16
N VAL A 34 -16.10 -28.88 14.77
CA VAL A 34 -16.58 -27.59 14.24
C VAL A 34 -15.88 -27.26 12.91
N TYR A 35 -14.56 -27.48 12.83
CA TYR A 35 -13.79 -27.24 11.61
C TYR A 35 -14.22 -28.19 10.48
N ALA A 36 -14.41 -29.47 10.78
CA ALA A 36 -14.86 -30.46 9.80
C ALA A 36 -16.31 -30.22 9.32
N SER A 37 -17.19 -29.66 10.16
CA SER A 37 -18.53 -29.24 9.71
C SER A 37 -18.47 -28.01 8.80
N ALA A 38 -17.63 -27.02 9.10
CA ALA A 38 -17.50 -25.81 8.29
C ALA A 38 -17.00 -26.10 6.87
N LEU A 39 -16.10 -27.08 6.70
CA LEU A 39 -15.58 -27.49 5.39
C LEU A 39 -16.55 -28.33 4.55
N LYS A 40 -17.57 -28.94 5.16
CA LYS A 40 -18.51 -29.83 4.47
C LYS A 40 -19.78 -29.14 3.99
N GLU A 41 -20.08 -27.94 4.48
CA GLU A 41 -21.36 -27.26 4.24
C GLU A 41 -21.34 -26.26 3.08
N GLU A 42 -20.20 -26.02 2.43
CA GLU A 42 -20.14 -25.07 1.32
C GLU A 42 -19.94 -25.79 -0.02
N ASP A 43 -21.01 -25.90 -0.81
CA ASP A 43 -20.94 -26.11 -2.26
C ASP A 43 -20.34 -24.83 -2.88
N HIS A 44 -19.02 -24.68 -2.70
CA HIS A 44 -18.18 -23.51 -3.03
C HIS A 44 -18.14 -23.17 -4.53
N ARG A 45 -18.94 -23.85 -5.35
CA ARG A 45 -19.13 -23.54 -6.76
C ARG A 45 -19.93 -22.25 -6.95
N ASP A 46 -20.91 -21.98 -6.09
CA ASP A 46 -21.77 -20.79 -6.23
C ASP A 46 -21.13 -19.55 -5.58
N ALA A 47 -20.45 -19.73 -4.44
CA ALA A 47 -19.73 -18.64 -3.76
C ALA A 47 -18.58 -18.07 -4.60
N LEU A 48 -17.85 -18.92 -5.34
CA LEU A 48 -16.78 -18.48 -6.25
C LEU A 48 -17.34 -17.92 -7.57
N SER A 49 -18.52 -18.36 -8.00
CA SER A 49 -19.23 -17.86 -9.19
C SER A 49 -19.53 -16.37 -9.09
N MET A 50 -19.87 -15.87 -7.89
CA MET A 50 -20.16 -14.45 -7.64
C MET A 50 -18.96 -13.51 -7.88
N PHE A 51 -17.74 -14.03 -7.84
CA PHE A 51 -16.50 -13.26 -8.09
C PHE A 51 -15.90 -13.50 -9.47
N THR A 52 -16.39 -14.50 -10.21
CA THR A 52 -15.96 -14.75 -11.59
C THR A 52 -16.75 -13.85 -12.54
N VAL A 53 -16.02 -13.08 -13.34
CA VAL A 53 -16.59 -12.29 -14.42
C VAL A 53 -17.16 -13.25 -15.48
N HIS A 54 -18.40 -13.01 -15.93
CA HIS A 54 -19.05 -13.80 -17.00
C HIS A 54 -18.11 -13.92 -18.21
N GLU A 55 -18.02 -15.11 -18.82
CA GLU A 55 -17.05 -15.38 -19.90
C GLU A 55 -17.20 -14.42 -21.10
N ASP A 56 -18.41 -13.95 -21.37
CA ASP A 56 -18.69 -12.91 -22.36
C ASP A 56 -18.65 -11.48 -21.80
N CYS A 57 -17.64 -11.16 -21.01
CA CYS A 57 -17.43 -9.78 -20.58
C CYS A 57 -16.88 -8.95 -21.74
N PRO A 58 -17.57 -7.87 -22.18
CA PRO A 58 -17.16 -7.08 -23.33
C PRO A 58 -15.76 -6.47 -23.17
N ILE A 59 -15.34 -6.19 -21.93
CA ILE A 59 -14.01 -5.68 -21.61
C ILE A 59 -12.94 -6.78 -21.76
N GLY A 60 -13.25 -8.01 -21.35
CA GLY A 60 -12.33 -9.15 -21.48
C GLY A 60 -12.06 -9.51 -22.94
N LEU A 61 -13.10 -9.47 -23.78
CA LEU A 61 -12.97 -9.70 -25.22
C LEU A 61 -12.11 -8.63 -25.90
N LEU A 62 -12.32 -7.35 -25.55
CA LEU A 62 -11.51 -6.25 -26.10
C LEU A 62 -10.04 -6.39 -25.69
N GLN A 63 -9.78 -6.65 -24.40
CA GLN A 63 -8.43 -6.80 -23.88
C GLN A 63 -7.69 -8.01 -24.50
N ALA A 64 -8.40 -9.12 -24.75
CA ALA A 64 -7.83 -10.29 -25.42
C ALA A 64 -7.40 -9.98 -26.86
N LYS A 65 -8.23 -9.23 -27.60
CA LYS A 65 -7.91 -8.80 -28.98
C LYS A 65 -6.73 -7.82 -29.01
N ASP A 66 -6.71 -6.84 -28.11
CA ASP A 66 -5.62 -5.86 -28.04
C ASP A 66 -4.28 -6.52 -27.71
N HIS A 67 -4.31 -7.51 -26.80
CA HIS A 67 -3.12 -8.29 -26.44
C HIS A 67 -2.59 -9.14 -27.62
N GLU A 68 -3.48 -9.76 -28.41
CA GLU A 68 -3.09 -10.49 -29.62
C GLU A 68 -2.43 -9.58 -30.66
N LEU A 69 -3.00 -8.39 -30.89
CA LEU A 69 -2.41 -7.41 -31.81
C LEU A 69 -1.03 -6.92 -31.34
N GLN A 70 -0.88 -6.60 -30.06
CA GLN A 70 0.42 -6.19 -29.50
C GLN A 70 1.48 -7.28 -29.65
N LYS A 71 1.11 -8.55 -29.43
CA LYS A 71 2.02 -9.68 -29.63
C LYS A 71 2.45 -9.80 -31.10
N GLY A 72 1.53 -9.62 -32.05
CA GLY A 72 1.85 -9.62 -33.48
C GLY A 72 2.82 -8.50 -33.89
N LEU A 73 2.60 -7.27 -33.38
CA LEU A 73 3.52 -6.15 -33.62
C LEU A 73 4.92 -6.41 -33.01
N ALA A 74 4.98 -6.98 -31.81
CA ALA A 74 6.24 -7.34 -31.16
C ALA A 74 7.00 -8.42 -31.93
N GLU A 75 6.29 -9.42 -32.49
CA GLU A 75 6.89 -10.46 -33.33
C GLU A 75 7.45 -9.87 -34.64
N GLN A 76 6.70 -9.00 -35.32
CA GLN A 76 7.18 -8.30 -36.51
C GLN A 76 8.41 -7.44 -36.22
N GLN A 77 8.39 -6.66 -35.14
CA GLN A 77 9.53 -5.84 -34.73
C GLN A 77 10.76 -6.70 -34.41
N SER A 78 10.56 -7.85 -33.75
CA SER A 78 11.63 -8.82 -33.46
C SER A 78 12.25 -9.35 -34.76
N GLU A 79 11.43 -9.75 -35.73
CA GLU A 79 11.90 -10.27 -37.02
C GLU A 79 12.63 -9.20 -37.85
N GLU A 80 12.09 -7.96 -37.89
CA GLU A 80 12.72 -6.81 -38.53
C GLU A 80 14.05 -6.47 -37.87
N SER A 81 14.11 -6.46 -36.54
CA SER A 81 15.34 -6.20 -35.80
C SER A 81 16.39 -7.28 -36.05
N ALA A 82 15.98 -8.55 -36.18
CA ALA A 82 16.87 -9.66 -36.53
C ALA A 82 17.41 -9.51 -37.96
N LYS A 83 16.57 -9.12 -38.93
CA LYS A 83 16.98 -8.81 -40.31
C LYS A 83 17.95 -7.63 -40.35
N ARG A 84 17.65 -6.54 -39.64
CA ARG A 84 18.51 -5.35 -39.51
C ARG A 84 19.85 -5.65 -38.84
N ARG A 85 19.87 -6.48 -37.79
CA ARG A 85 21.12 -6.95 -37.16
C ARG A 85 21.96 -7.79 -38.12
N LYS A 86 21.32 -8.65 -38.94
CA LYS A 86 22.01 -9.43 -39.99
C LYS A 86 22.61 -8.51 -41.07
N SER A 87 21.88 -7.49 -41.53
CA SER A 87 22.39 -6.56 -42.54
C SER A 87 23.57 -5.72 -42.04
N PHE A 88 23.54 -5.22 -40.80
CA PHE A 88 24.69 -4.51 -40.22
C PHE A 88 25.94 -5.37 -40.09
N LYS A 89 25.79 -6.68 -39.83
CA LYS A 89 26.93 -7.62 -39.81
C LYS A 89 27.59 -7.76 -41.18
N ILE A 90 26.79 -7.78 -42.26
CA ILE A 90 27.30 -7.84 -43.65
C ILE A 90 28.04 -6.55 -44.03
N ILE A 91 27.51 -5.38 -43.68
CA ILE A 91 28.14 -4.08 -43.96
C ILE A 91 29.50 -3.96 -43.24
N ARG A 92 29.57 -4.41 -41.98
CA ARG A 92 30.83 -4.40 -41.21
C ARG A 92 31.89 -5.32 -41.81
N SER A 93 31.52 -6.47 -42.37
CA SER A 93 32.49 -7.38 -43.03
C SER A 93 32.99 -6.89 -44.38
N LEU A 94 32.31 -5.94 -45.02
CA LEU A 94 32.70 -5.39 -46.33
C LEU A 94 33.57 -4.13 -46.24
N SER A 95 33.65 -3.51 -45.05
CA SER A 95 34.48 -2.31 -44.85
C SER A 95 35.92 -2.70 -44.53
N GLY A 96 36.68 -3.08 -45.55
CA GLY A 96 38.13 -3.27 -45.47
C GLY A 96 38.88 -1.95 -45.70
N SER A 97 39.67 -1.55 -44.70
CA SER A 97 40.81 -0.61 -44.79
C SER A 97 40.57 0.78 -45.40
N LEU A 98 40.47 1.81 -44.54
CA LEU A 98 41.12 3.09 -44.80
C LEU A 98 41.61 3.68 -43.46
N GLN A 99 42.90 3.94 -43.34
CA GLN A 99 43.53 4.58 -42.17
C GLN A 99 43.53 6.12 -42.32
N ILE A 100 43.15 6.82 -41.24
CA ILE A 100 43.81 7.95 -40.48
C ILE A 100 44.29 9.16 -41.33
N PRO A 101 44.03 10.47 -40.98
CA PRO A 101 44.52 11.05 -39.71
C PRO A 101 43.82 12.29 -39.08
N GLY A 102 44.15 12.51 -37.81
CA GLY A 102 44.66 13.83 -37.39
C GLY A 102 43.73 14.69 -36.54
N SER A 103 44.13 14.87 -35.29
CA SER A 103 43.77 15.97 -34.39
C SER A 103 43.79 17.35 -35.06
N THR A 104 42.81 18.21 -34.74
CA THR A 104 43.00 19.65 -34.42
C THR A 104 41.67 20.24 -33.97
N ASP A 105 41.69 20.89 -32.82
CA ASP A 105 40.60 21.62 -32.18
C ASP A 105 40.08 22.77 -33.07
N CYS A 106 38.76 22.97 -33.13
CA CYS A 106 38.18 24.29 -33.42
C CYS A 106 36.76 24.38 -32.82
N SER A 107 36.63 25.39 -31.98
CA SER A 107 35.42 25.93 -31.36
C SER A 107 34.28 26.18 -32.35
N GLY A 108 33.05 26.00 -31.87
CA GLY A 108 31.93 26.87 -32.26
C GLY A 108 30.66 26.15 -32.73
N VAL A 109 29.57 26.59 -32.11
CA VAL A 109 28.15 26.55 -32.52
C VAL A 109 27.31 25.30 -32.21
N ASP A 110 26.41 25.52 -31.23
CA ASP A 110 24.97 25.30 -31.27
C ASP A 110 24.42 23.89 -31.56
N GLY A 111 23.81 23.29 -30.53
CA GLY A 111 23.04 22.07 -30.70
C GLY A 111 22.42 21.51 -29.43
N LEU A 112 21.49 22.27 -28.83
CA LEU A 112 20.31 21.82 -28.05
C LEU A 112 20.37 20.43 -27.38
N LEU A 113 20.68 20.40 -26.09
CA LEU A 113 20.20 19.36 -25.18
C LEU A 113 19.82 19.98 -23.82
N PRO A 114 18.52 20.09 -23.47
CA PRO A 114 18.13 20.35 -22.10
C PRO A 114 18.34 19.10 -21.25
N LEU A 115 19.50 19.04 -20.61
CA LEU A 115 19.73 18.26 -19.40
C LEU A 115 18.83 18.83 -18.30
N ILE A 116 17.65 18.25 -18.10
CA ILE A 116 16.77 18.61 -16.99
C ILE A 116 17.34 17.99 -15.72
N SER A 117 18.25 18.72 -15.08
CA SER A 117 18.44 18.62 -13.63
C SER A 117 17.37 19.49 -12.95
N PRO A 118 16.58 18.99 -12.00
CA PRO A 118 15.67 19.83 -11.24
C PRO A 118 16.49 20.65 -10.24
N ILE A 119 16.97 21.80 -10.68
CA ILE A 119 17.35 22.89 -9.78
C ILE A 119 16.03 23.56 -9.39
N TYR A 120 15.60 23.32 -8.16
CA TYR A 120 14.61 24.15 -7.46
C TYR A 120 15.24 25.51 -7.19
N THR A 121 15.36 26.33 -8.25
CA THR A 121 15.43 27.77 -8.09
C THR A 121 14.05 28.23 -7.67
N SER A 122 13.91 28.55 -6.39
CA SER A 122 12.84 29.35 -5.83
C SER A 122 12.89 30.75 -6.44
N SER A 123 12.51 30.84 -7.72
CA SER A 123 12.18 32.09 -8.38
C SER A 123 10.73 32.39 -8.02
N SER A 124 10.54 33.49 -7.29
CA SER A 124 9.24 34.10 -7.05
C SER A 124 8.66 34.60 -8.39
N GLY A 125 8.17 33.67 -9.20
CA GLY A 125 7.22 33.90 -10.27
C GLY A 125 5.88 33.44 -9.76
N ILE A 126 4.95 34.37 -9.53
CA ILE A 126 3.57 34.05 -9.20
C ILE A 126 2.95 33.55 -10.51
N GLU A 127 3.13 32.26 -10.82
CA GLU A 127 2.25 31.57 -11.76
C GLU A 127 0.87 31.50 -11.08
N PRO A 128 -0.20 31.97 -11.74
CA PRO A 128 -1.54 31.84 -11.18
C PRO A 128 -1.84 30.35 -10.97
N PRO A 129 -2.43 29.97 -9.82
CA PRO A 129 -2.81 28.58 -9.58
C PRO A 129 -3.74 28.12 -10.72
N PRO A 130 -3.62 26.87 -11.18
CA PRO A 130 -4.50 26.36 -12.23
C PRO A 130 -5.97 26.51 -11.82
N ASP A 131 -6.78 27.02 -12.76
CA ASP A 131 -8.22 27.17 -12.56
C ASP A 131 -8.87 25.78 -12.54
N TYR A 132 -9.29 25.35 -11.35
CA TYR A 132 -10.06 24.13 -11.19
C TYR A 132 -11.55 24.43 -11.31
N GLN A 133 -12.26 23.62 -12.10
CA GLN A 133 -13.72 23.63 -12.09
C GLN A 133 -14.22 23.13 -10.73
N ARG A 134 -14.84 24.02 -9.96
CA ARG A 134 -15.48 23.65 -8.70
C ARG A 134 -16.89 23.16 -9.01
N VAL A 135 -17.11 21.87 -8.79
CA VAL A 135 -18.45 21.27 -8.81
C VAL A 135 -18.96 21.25 -7.37
N THR A 136 -20.10 21.89 -7.12
CA THR A 136 -20.80 21.77 -5.84
C THR A 136 -21.70 20.55 -5.90
N ILE A 137 -21.42 19.57 -5.05
CA ILE A 137 -22.25 18.39 -4.89
C ILE A 137 -23.18 18.64 -3.69
N SER A 138 -24.49 18.61 -3.90
CA SER A 138 -25.47 18.66 -2.81
C SER A 138 -25.61 17.27 -2.18
N GLY A 139 -25.66 17.22 -0.85
CA GLY A 139 -25.76 15.98 -0.07
C GLY A 139 -27.19 15.57 0.25
N ASP A 140 -28.17 15.95 -0.57
CA ASP A 140 -29.60 15.67 -0.37
C ASP A 140 -29.99 14.24 -0.74
N TYR A 141 -29.13 13.51 -1.46
CA TYR A 141 -29.35 12.11 -1.79
C TYR A 141 -28.62 11.18 -0.81
N CYS A 142 -29.37 10.48 0.05
CA CYS A 142 -28.83 9.37 0.84
C CYS A 142 -28.32 8.30 -0.13
N ALA A 143 -27.07 7.85 0.00
CA ALA A 143 -26.40 6.88 -0.88
C ALA A 143 -26.97 5.44 -0.80
N GLY A 144 -28.30 5.29 -0.74
CA GLY A 144 -28.99 4.01 -0.50
C GLY A 144 -28.95 3.55 0.96
N ILE A 145 -28.45 4.37 1.88
CA ILE A 145 -28.34 4.07 3.32
C ILE A 145 -29.60 4.57 4.04
N THR A 146 -30.17 3.76 4.92
CA THR A 146 -31.38 4.12 5.67
C THR A 146 -31.03 5.06 6.84
N LEU A 147 -32.03 5.80 7.34
CA LEU A 147 -31.83 6.70 8.48
C LEU A 147 -31.38 5.94 9.74
N GLU A 148 -31.88 4.73 9.95
CA GLU A 148 -31.53 3.84 11.06
C GLU A 148 -30.03 3.49 11.04
N ASP A 149 -29.50 3.15 9.87
CA ASP A 149 -28.08 2.82 9.71
C ASP A 149 -27.17 4.02 10.06
N TYR A 150 -27.61 5.24 9.73
CA TYR A 150 -26.88 6.46 10.11
C TYR A 150 -26.88 6.68 11.62
N GLU A 151 -28.00 6.45 12.29
CA GLU A 151 -28.12 6.56 13.74
C GLU A 151 -27.20 5.55 14.44
N GLN A 152 -27.27 4.28 14.02
CA GLN A 152 -26.39 3.23 14.53
C GLN A 152 -24.91 3.53 14.27
N ALA A 153 -24.57 4.02 13.07
CA ALA A 153 -23.20 4.40 12.74
C ALA A 153 -22.72 5.57 13.60
N ALA A 154 -23.55 6.61 13.78
CA ALA A 154 -23.23 7.77 14.60
C ALA A 154 -23.01 7.40 16.07
N GLU A 155 -23.87 6.56 16.64
CA GLU A 155 -23.68 6.05 18.01
C GLU A 155 -22.38 5.24 18.15
N SER A 156 -22.10 4.37 17.17
CA SER A 156 -20.89 3.54 17.20
C SER A 156 -19.63 4.40 17.12
N LEU A 157 -19.64 5.44 16.28
CA LEU A 157 -18.56 6.41 16.15
C LEU A 157 -18.37 7.20 17.45
N PHE A 158 -19.46 7.65 18.07
CA PHE A 158 -19.41 8.37 19.34
C PHE A 158 -18.74 7.52 20.43
N LYS A 159 -19.15 6.25 20.58
CA LYS A 159 -18.54 5.30 21.52
C LYS A 159 -17.05 5.07 21.22
N ALA A 160 -16.68 4.93 19.95
CA ALA A 160 -15.29 4.75 19.53
C ALA A 160 -14.42 5.99 19.84
N LEU A 161 -14.96 7.19 19.63
CA LEU A 161 -14.27 8.45 19.93
C LEU A 161 -14.05 8.62 21.43
N LEU A 162 -15.02 8.29 22.28
CA LEU A 162 -14.85 8.30 23.74
C LEU A 162 -13.76 7.33 24.21
N LEU A 163 -13.72 6.12 23.65
CA LEU A 163 -12.65 5.16 23.92
C LEU A 163 -11.29 5.73 23.49
N ARG A 164 -11.21 6.28 22.28
CA ARG A 164 -9.99 6.89 21.77
C ARG A 164 -9.52 8.04 22.65
N GLU A 165 -10.42 8.90 23.10
CA GLU A 165 -10.09 9.99 24.01
C GLU A 165 -9.51 9.43 25.31
N LYS A 166 -10.24 8.52 25.99
CA LYS A 166 -9.80 7.88 27.24
C LYS A 166 -8.40 7.29 27.14
N TYR A 167 -8.14 6.46 26.12
CA TYR A 167 -6.83 5.81 25.97
C TYR A 167 -5.74 6.78 25.49
N SER A 168 -6.09 7.84 24.75
CA SER A 168 -5.13 8.90 24.41
C SER A 168 -4.70 9.65 25.66
N LYS A 169 -5.61 9.90 26.61
CA LYS A 169 -5.25 10.51 27.90
C LYS A 169 -4.30 9.62 28.71
N LEU A 170 -4.54 8.31 28.74
CA LEU A 170 -3.67 7.34 29.42
C LEU A 170 -2.29 7.21 28.76
N ALA A 171 -2.23 7.31 27.43
CA ALA A 171 -0.98 7.20 26.67
C ALA A 171 -0.23 8.54 26.54
N TYR A 172 -0.72 9.62 27.17
CA TYR A 172 -0.21 10.99 26.96
C TYR A 172 -0.16 11.41 25.47
N HIS A 173 -1.07 10.88 24.67
CA HIS A 173 -1.23 11.24 23.27
C HIS A 173 -2.18 12.43 23.13
N ARG A 174 -1.83 13.33 22.20
CA ARG A 174 -2.71 14.46 21.88
C ARG A 174 -3.96 13.96 21.17
N PHE A 175 -5.12 14.30 21.73
CA PHE A 175 -6.42 14.08 21.11
C PHE A 175 -6.95 15.40 20.51
N CYS A 176 -7.79 15.32 19.49
CA CYS A 176 -8.24 16.51 18.76
C CYS A 176 -9.17 17.37 19.62
N ARG A 177 -8.82 18.64 19.84
CA ARG A 177 -9.58 19.58 20.68
C ARG A 177 -11.00 19.80 20.19
N THR A 178 -11.19 19.98 18.88
CA THR A 178 -12.53 20.17 18.30
C THR A 178 -13.41 18.96 18.58
N THR A 179 -12.87 17.75 18.38
CA THR A 179 -13.58 16.50 18.68
C THR A 179 -13.94 16.40 20.16
N SER A 180 -13.03 16.67 21.10
CA SER A 180 -13.35 16.69 22.53
C SER A 180 -14.48 17.68 22.86
N GLN A 181 -14.48 18.88 22.26
CA GLN A 181 -15.55 19.85 22.48
C GLN A 181 -16.92 19.32 22.02
N PHE A 182 -16.98 18.67 20.86
CA PHE A 182 -18.22 18.03 20.39
C PHE A 182 -18.65 16.87 21.28
N LEU A 183 -17.71 16.04 21.75
CA LEU A 183 -18.02 14.94 22.68
C LEU A 183 -18.62 15.47 23.99
N ARG A 184 -18.03 16.53 24.57
CA ARG A 184 -18.55 17.19 25.77
C ARG A 184 -19.92 17.82 25.55
N SER A 185 -20.11 18.48 24.42
CA SER A 185 -21.41 19.07 24.07
C SER A 185 -22.50 18.00 23.97
N ALA A 186 -22.19 16.85 23.34
CA ALA A 186 -23.11 15.72 23.26
C ALA A 186 -23.38 15.06 24.63
N GLU A 187 -22.42 15.12 25.56
CA GLU A 187 -22.55 14.65 26.95
C GLU A 187 -23.17 15.71 27.89
N ASN A 188 -23.60 16.87 27.36
CA ASN A 188 -24.10 18.03 28.13
C ASN A 188 -23.10 18.54 29.20
N SER A 189 -21.80 18.40 28.94
CA SER A 189 -20.73 18.85 29.82
C SER A 189 -19.97 20.04 29.20
N MET A 190 -19.43 20.91 30.04
CA MET A 190 -18.56 22.01 29.59
C MET A 190 -17.17 21.44 29.32
N TRP A 191 -16.59 21.75 28.16
CA TRP A 191 -15.19 21.43 27.88
C TRP A 191 -14.28 22.30 28.75
N THR A 192 -13.37 21.68 29.51
CA THR A 192 -12.39 22.37 30.35
C THR A 192 -10.96 22.18 29.82
N GLU A 193 -10.04 23.08 30.18
CA GLU A 193 -8.65 23.00 29.72
C GLU A 193 -7.93 21.75 30.25
N GLU A 194 -8.35 21.19 31.39
CA GLU A 194 -7.83 19.91 31.89
C GLU A 194 -8.18 18.68 31.02
N ASP A 195 -9.12 18.81 30.09
CA ASP A 195 -9.37 17.76 29.08
C ASP A 195 -8.31 17.74 27.97
N GLU A 196 -7.51 18.81 27.83
CA GLU A 196 -6.45 18.89 26.84
C GLU A 196 -5.20 18.14 27.32
N VAL A 197 -4.97 16.98 26.73
CA VAL A 197 -3.73 16.22 26.98
C VAL A 197 -2.62 16.76 26.10
N LEU A 198 -1.78 17.59 26.72
CA LEU A 198 -0.51 18.02 26.15
C LEU A 198 0.52 16.91 26.38
N PRO A 199 1.19 16.39 25.33
CA PRO A 199 2.29 15.47 25.51
C PRO A 199 3.36 16.17 26.35
N GLY A 200 3.59 15.68 27.57
CA GLY A 200 4.57 16.24 28.48
C GLY A 200 5.96 16.17 27.84
N MET A 201 6.50 17.32 27.46
CA MET A 201 7.83 17.46 26.82
C MET A 201 9.00 16.94 27.67
N LYS A 202 8.76 16.44 28.90
CA LYS A 202 9.80 16.03 29.84
C LYS A 202 10.20 14.55 29.78
N HIS A 203 9.45 13.71 29.06
CA HIS A 203 9.74 12.25 29.03
C HIS A 203 9.87 11.64 27.63
N VAL A 204 9.54 12.36 26.56
CA VAL A 204 9.58 11.80 25.20
C VAL A 204 10.99 11.80 24.59
N CYS A 205 11.90 12.67 25.05
CA CYS A 205 13.26 12.75 24.50
C CYS A 205 14.18 11.58 24.87
N HIS A 206 13.85 10.74 25.87
CA HIS A 206 14.71 9.60 26.25
C HIS A 206 14.27 8.24 25.68
N LEU A 207 13.04 8.13 25.18
CA LEU A 207 12.51 6.84 24.70
C LEU A 207 12.73 6.59 23.20
N ILE A 208 13.08 7.63 22.43
CA ILE A 208 13.30 7.50 20.98
C ILE A 208 14.77 7.15 20.65
N GLU A 209 15.73 7.44 21.54
CA GLU A 209 17.15 7.14 21.29
C GLU A 209 17.53 5.67 21.56
N HIS A 210 16.73 4.90 22.29
CA HIS A 210 17.08 3.52 22.67
C HIS A 210 16.46 2.42 21.79
N VAL A 211 15.70 2.77 20.75
CA VAL A 211 15.06 1.79 19.84
C VAL A 211 15.60 1.90 18.40
N TRP A 212 16.49 2.87 18.12
CA TRP A 212 17.10 3.05 16.81
C TRP A 212 18.64 3.19 16.86
N TYR A 213 19.30 2.40 17.71
CA TYR A 213 20.71 2.03 17.57
C TYR A 213 20.95 0.59 18.01
#